data_AF-G7VXE5-F1
#
_entry.id   AF-G7VXE5-F1
#
_cell.length_a   1.000
_cell.length_b   1.000
_cell.length_c   1.000
_cell.angle_alpha   90.00
_cell.angle_beta   90.00
_cell.angle_gamma   90.00
#
_symmetry.space_group_name_H-M   'P 1'
#
loop_
_entity.id
_entity.type
_entity.pdbx_description
1 polymer ?
#
loop_
_entity_poly.entity_id
_entity_poly.type
_entity_poly.pdbx_seq_one_letter_code
_entity_poly.pdbx_strand_id
1 'polypeptide(L)' 'MQTDNILSHHVETARQKLHDLQNKYGFGHASVLKQSMVLDELINQYQYTYYKRKKSNCLNAEDLGE' A
#
# COMPACT_ATOMS: atom_id res chain seq x y z
N MET A 1 -8.81 14.00 -2.32
CA MET A 1 -7.46 13.47 -2.63
C MET A 1 -6.52 13.73 -1.44
N GLN A 2 -6.77 13.09 -0.30
CA GLN A 2 -5.99 13.33 0.93
C GLN A 2 -5.52 12.00 1.55
N THR A 3 -6.34 10.96 1.42
CA THR A 3 -5.99 9.56 1.72
C THR A 3 -4.74 9.08 0.97
N ASP A 4 -4.59 9.49 -0.28
CA ASP A 4 -3.49 9.05 -1.16
C ASP A 4 -2.13 9.58 -0.65
N ASN A 5 -2.11 10.78 -0.08
CA ASN A 5 -0.90 11.41 0.49
C ASN A 5 -0.51 10.76 1.84
N ILE A 6 -1.51 10.47 2.68
CA ILE A 6 -1.32 9.85 3.99
C ILE A 6 -0.81 8.40 3.81
N LEU A 7 -1.45 7.60 2.96
CA LEU A 7 -1.02 6.23 2.66
C LEU A 7 0.38 6.19 2.04
N SER A 8 0.70 7.10 1.10
CA SER A 8 2.03 7.19 0.52
C SER A 8 3.10 7.49 1.56
N HIS A 9 2.82 8.37 2.52
CA HIS A 9 3.73 8.66 3.61
C HIS A 9 3.94 7.43 4.51
N HIS A 10 2.88 6.71 4.86
CA HIS A 10 2.99 5.50 5.68
C HIS A 10 3.80 4.39 4.99
N VAL A 11 3.60 4.19 3.68
CA VAL A 11 4.39 3.24 2.88
C VAL A 11 5.87 3.63 2.89
N GLU A 12 6.20 4.90 2.64
CA GLU A 12 7.60 5.33 2.58
C GLU A 12 8.30 5.24 3.95
N THR A 13 7.60 5.60 5.02
CA THR A 13 8.12 5.43 6.39
C THR A 13 8.34 3.95 6.74
N ALA A 14 7.43 3.07 6.32
CA ALA A 14 7.59 1.63 6.52
C ALA A 14 8.76 1.06 5.69
N ARG A 15 9.00 1.57 4.47
CA ARG A 15 10.17 1.23 3.65
C ARG A 15 11.49 1.63 4.31
N GLN A 16 11.58 2.85 4.83
CA GLN A 16 12.78 3.30 5.55
C GLN A 16 13.06 2.44 6.78
N LYS A 17 12.04 2.16 7.61
CA LYS A 17 12.19 1.26 8.76
C LYS A 17 12.64 -0.14 8.36
N LEU A 18 12.09 -0.69 7.26
CA LEU A 18 12.50 -1.99 6.77
C LEU A 18 13.97 -1.97 6.34
N HIS A 19 14.38 -0.92 5.61
CA HIS A 19 15.75 -0.75 5.15
C HIS A 19 16.74 -0.63 6.32
N ASP A 20 16.40 0.14 7.36
CA ASP A 20 17.23 0.26 8.57
C ASP A 20 17.33 -1.06 9.33
N LEU A 21 16.22 -1.78 9.51
CA LEU A 21 16.21 -3.08 10.17
C LEU A 21 16.99 -4.13 9.37
N GLN A 22 16.87 -4.10 8.05
CA GLN A 22 17.58 -5.00 7.15
C GLN A 22 19.08 -4.71 7.15
N ASN A 23 19.48 -3.43 7.19
CA ASN A 23 20.89 -3.04 7.27
C ASN A 23 21.49 -3.38 8.65
N LYS A 24 20.67 -3.36 9.71
CA LYS A 24 21.10 -3.66 11.09
C LYS A 24 21.15 -5.15 11.43
N TYR A 25 20.17 -5.93 10.97
CA TYR A 25 20.00 -7.34 11.37
C TYR A 25 20.06 -8.34 10.20
N GLY A 26 20.02 -7.87 8.96
CA GLY A 26 19.93 -8.71 7.76
C GLY A 26 18.51 -9.17 7.42
N PHE A 27 18.33 -9.69 6.21
CA PHE A 27 17.02 -10.15 5.69
C PHE A 27 16.36 -11.28 6.48
N GLY A 28 17.14 -12.06 7.23
CA GLY A 28 16.65 -13.23 7.97
C GLY A 28 16.05 -12.95 9.34
N HIS A 29 16.05 -11.69 9.80
CA HIS A 29 15.58 -11.38 11.14
C HIS A 29 14.04 -11.32 11.19
N ALA A 30 13.43 -11.95 12.20
CA ALA A 30 11.98 -11.98 12.36
C ALA A 30 11.33 -10.58 12.35
N SER A 31 12.01 -9.57 12.88
CA SER A 31 11.55 -8.17 12.83
C SER A 31 11.53 -7.58 11.42
N VAL A 32 12.47 -7.97 10.54
CA VAL A 32 12.50 -7.53 9.13
C VAL A 32 11.37 -8.19 8.37
N LEU A 33 11.17 -9.50 8.55
CA LEU A 33 10.07 -10.23 7.93
C LEU A 33 8.69 -9.69 8.36
N LYS A 34 8.51 -9.44 9.66
CA LYS A 34 7.27 -8.85 10.18
C LYS A 34 7.05 -7.44 9.64
N GLN A 35 8.10 -6.63 9.57
CA GLN A 35 8.02 -5.28 9.02
C GLN A 35 7.71 -5.30 7.51
N SER A 36 8.22 -6.29 6.76
CA SER A 36 7.93 -6.46 5.33
C SER A 36 6.45 -6.78 5.12
N MET A 37 5.88 -7.69 5.93
CA MET A 37 4.45 -8.01 5.87
C MET A 37 3.57 -6.78 6.10
N VAL A 38 3.92 -5.93 7.07
CA VAL A 38 3.19 -4.67 7.33
C VAL A 38 3.30 -3.70 6.14
N LEU A 39 4.47 -3.63 5.51
CA LEU A 39 4.66 -2.81 4.32
C LEU A 39 3.81 -3.32 3.13
N ASP A 40 3.82 -4.63 2.88
CA ASP A 40 3.01 -5.25 1.83
C ASP A 40 1.50 -5.03 2.07
N GLU A 41 1.04 -5.13 3.32
CA GLU A 41 -0.36 -4.86 3.67
C GLU A 41 -0.75 -3.39 3.43
N LEU A 42 0.12 -2.44 3.79
CA LEU A 42 -0.09 -1.01 3.52
C LEU A 42 -0.14 -0.72 2.01
N ILE A 43 0.74 -1.35 1.23
CA ILE A 43 0.73 -1.25 -0.24
C ILE A 43 -0.55 -1.85 -0.81
N ASN A 44 -0.96 -3.03 -0.35
CA ASN A 44 -2.20 -3.66 -0.78
C ASN A 44 -3.43 -2.82 -0.42
N GLN A 45 -3.45 -2.15 0.74
CA GLN A 45 -4.53 -1.21 1.08
C GLN A 45 -4.54 0.02 0.17
N TYR A 46 -3.37 0.55 -0.18
CA TYR A 46 -3.25 1.65 -1.14
C TYR A 46 -3.74 1.22 -2.53
N GLN A 47 -3.29 0.07 -3.03
CA GLN A 47 -3.74 -0.46 -4.30
C GLN A 47 -5.23 -0.80 -4.27
N TYR A 48 -5.75 -1.39 -3.20
CA TYR A 48 -7.18 -1.69 -3.07
C TYR A 48 -8.02 -0.42 -3.10
N THR A 49 -7.64 0.62 -2.35
CA THR A 49 -8.36 1.91 -2.39
C THR A 49 -8.29 2.56 -3.77
N TYR A 50 -7.14 2.50 -4.44
CA TYR A 50 -6.96 3.00 -5.80
C TYR A 50 -7.77 2.20 -6.85
N TYR A 51 -7.68 0.88 -6.84
CA TYR A 51 -8.40 -0.02 -7.76
C TYR A 51 -9.90 -0.04 -7.49
N LYS A 52 -10.35 0.07 -6.23
CA LYS A 52 -11.77 0.18 -5.89
C LYS A 52 -12.36 1.48 -6.41
N ARG A 53 -11.62 2.60 -6.33
CA ARG A 53 -12.00 3.87 -6.96
C ARG A 53 -12.09 3.75 -8.49
N LYS A 54 -11.17 3.00 -9.12
CA LYS A 54 -11.20 2.73 -10.57
C LYS A 54 -12.36 1.81 -10.98
N LYS A 55 -12.69 0.79 -10.18
CA LYS A 55 -13.82 -0.14 -10.42
C LYS A 55 -15.19 0.53 -10.22
N SER A 56 -15.33 1.43 -9.25
CA SER A 56 -16.55 2.25 -9.11
C SER A 56 -16.72 3.26 -10.25
N ASN A 57 -15.64 3.69 -10.90
CA ASN A 57 -15.72 4.53 -12.11
C ASN A 57 -16.08 3.74 -13.38
N CYS A 58 -15.93 2.40 -13.39
CA CYS A 58 -16.36 1.56 -14.51
C CYS A 58 -17.84 1.10 -14.39
N LEU A 59 -18.41 1.07 -13.18
CA LEU A 59 -19.81 0.66 -12.95
C LEU A 59 -20.84 1.78 -13.16
N ASN A 60 -20.41 3.00 -13.48
CA ASN A 60 -21.30 4.13 -13.80
C ASN A 60 -21.34 4.46 -15.31
N ALA A 61 -20.73 3.64 -16.16
CA ALA A 61 -20.65 3.87 -17.61
C ALA A 61 -21.50 2.88 -18.45
N GLU A 62 -22.35 2.08 -17.81
CA GLU A 62 -23.21 1.09 -18.49
C GLU A 62 -24.70 1.46 -18.50
N ASP A 63 -25.06 2.72 -18.18
CA ASP A 63 -26.46 3.18 -18.19
C ASP A 63 -26.67 4.41 -19.09
N LEU A 64 -26.40 4.26 -20.38
CA LEU A 64 -26.91 5.15 -21.44
C LEU A 64 -26.97 4.34 -22.75
N GLY A 65 -28.09 3.66 -22.95
CA GLY A 65 -28.38 2.90 -24.16
C GLY A 65 -29.85 2.49 -24.20
N GLU A 66 -30.74 3.48 -24.26
CA GLU A 66 -32.01 3.32 -24.98
C GLU A 66 -31.81 3.67 -26.46
#